data_AF-A0A6B3NDC2-F1
#
_entry.id   AF-A0A6B3NDC2-F1
#
_cell.length_a   1.000
_cell.length_b   1.000
_cell.length_c   1.000
_cell.angle_alpha   90.00
_cell.angle_beta   90.00
_cell.angle_gamma   90.00
#
_symmetry.space_group_name_H-M   'P 1'
#
loop_
_entity.id
_entity.type
_entity.pdbx_description
1 polymer ?
#
loop_
_entity_poly.entity_id
_entity_poly.type
_entity_poly.pdbx_seq_one_letter_code
_entity_poly.pdbx_strand_id
1 'polypeptide(L)'
;MAKVALLVGVSEYQSGLQALPSAAQDVVAMQRVLEHPEMGGFNEVKILPNPLTKELEIAIYDLFAERHSEDVILFYFSGHGVKDEHRNLYLTTPETRKSSKGIVVTPTAVTASYLQTQMSRSLCQRQVLILDCCYSGAIAKGLTAKDEGEIDIKAELGGKGRAILTSSTSVQSSFQQNQALSIYTQYLVEGIETGAADRDGDGRISADELHQYASGKVLEASPAMTPQFYPVEGGYRIYLARAPQDDPKLQYRKAVEEVVSEDREDIDFIEGEIDFVNRCYLDELQTSLGLSSQEAQAIETEVMEPYRLRFQKLQRYEEVFKKAWQKQNSLSDRECRKLRRFQEALGFRDEDVSAIE
;
A
#
# COMPACT_ATOMS: atom_id res chain seq x y z
N MET A 1 -26.36 -9.79 -7.09
CA MET A 1 -25.22 -8.91 -6.81
C MET A 1 -24.05 -9.83 -6.56
N ALA A 2 -23.14 -9.92 -7.53
CA ALA A 2 -21.90 -10.65 -7.40
C ALA A 2 -20.76 -9.69 -7.06
N LYS A 3 -19.82 -10.14 -6.23
CA LYS A 3 -18.52 -9.52 -6.02
C LYS A 3 -17.49 -10.35 -6.79
N VAL A 4 -16.79 -9.73 -7.74
CA VAL A 4 -15.80 -10.42 -8.58
C VAL A 4 -14.46 -9.69 -8.52
N ALA A 5 -13.38 -10.45 -8.51
CA ALA A 5 -12.03 -9.91 -8.42
C ALA A 5 -11.07 -10.58 -9.42
N LEU A 6 -10.17 -9.78 -9.99
CA LEU A 6 -8.97 -10.24 -10.70
C LEU A 6 -7.74 -9.75 -9.95
N LEU A 7 -6.89 -10.68 -9.51
CA LEU A 7 -5.67 -10.40 -8.76
C LEU A 7 -4.47 -10.76 -9.64
N VAL A 8 -3.77 -9.75 -10.13
CA VAL A 8 -2.61 -9.90 -11.01
C VAL A 8 -1.33 -9.66 -10.22
N GLY A 9 -0.42 -10.63 -10.26
CA GLY A 9 0.87 -10.54 -9.55
C GLY A 9 2.01 -10.84 -10.50
N VAL A 10 2.92 -9.89 -10.69
CA VAL A 10 4.08 -10.04 -11.58
C VAL A 10 5.37 -9.97 -10.78
N SER A 11 5.87 -11.14 -10.41
CA SER A 11 7.07 -11.32 -9.58
C SER A 11 8.34 -11.57 -10.39
N GLU A 12 8.22 -12.08 -11.61
CA GLU A 12 9.33 -12.46 -12.46
C GLU A 12 9.39 -11.59 -13.72
N TYR A 13 10.60 -11.19 -14.12
CA TYR A 13 10.84 -10.39 -15.31
C TYR A 13 12.02 -10.96 -16.09
N GLN A 14 11.82 -11.14 -17.40
CA GLN A 14 12.84 -11.74 -18.28
C GLN A 14 14.03 -10.81 -18.50
N SER A 15 13.80 -9.50 -18.67
CA SER A 15 14.87 -8.52 -18.90
C SER A 15 14.41 -7.08 -18.62
N GLY A 16 15.32 -6.23 -18.13
CA GLY A 16 15.09 -4.79 -18.01
C GLY A 16 14.34 -4.31 -16.75
N LEU A 17 13.84 -5.25 -15.93
CA LEU A 17 13.21 -4.99 -14.64
C LEU A 17 13.70 -6.02 -13.61
N GLN A 18 13.78 -5.62 -12.34
CA GLN A 18 14.18 -6.52 -11.25
C GLN A 18 13.00 -7.40 -10.83
N ALA A 19 13.29 -8.64 -10.42
CA ALA A 19 12.30 -9.51 -9.81
C ALA A 19 11.68 -8.85 -8.57
N LEU A 20 10.39 -9.10 -8.34
CA LEU A 20 9.60 -8.58 -7.24
C LEU A 20 8.88 -9.75 -6.54
N PRO A 21 9.58 -10.57 -5.73
CA PRO A 21 9.01 -11.78 -5.14
C PRO A 21 7.73 -11.54 -4.31
N SER A 22 7.61 -10.36 -3.68
CA SER A 22 6.43 -9.97 -2.91
C SER A 22 5.14 -10.03 -3.73
N ALA A 23 5.18 -9.70 -5.03
CA ALA A 23 3.98 -9.65 -5.88
C ALA A 23 3.24 -11.00 -5.99
N ALA A 24 3.95 -12.12 -5.86
CA ALA A 24 3.33 -13.44 -5.83
C ALA A 24 2.63 -13.73 -4.49
N GLN A 25 3.19 -13.24 -3.38
CA GLN A 25 2.60 -13.41 -2.05
C GLN A 25 1.44 -12.45 -1.83
N ASP A 26 1.55 -11.23 -2.36
CA ASP A 26 0.53 -10.19 -2.33
C ASP A 26 -0.82 -10.69 -2.86
N VAL A 27 -0.82 -11.31 -4.05
CA VAL A 27 -2.07 -11.84 -4.64
C VAL A 27 -2.66 -13.01 -3.85
N VAL A 28 -1.83 -13.84 -3.21
CA VAL A 28 -2.29 -14.93 -2.34
C VAL A 28 -2.91 -14.38 -1.07
N ALA A 29 -2.28 -13.39 -0.44
CA ALA A 29 -2.79 -12.75 0.76
C ALA A 29 -4.11 -12.01 0.50
N MET A 30 -4.20 -11.29 -0.63
CA MET A 30 -5.44 -10.64 -1.06
C MET A 30 -6.55 -11.66 -1.38
N GLN A 31 -6.23 -12.77 -2.07
CA GLN A 31 -7.23 -13.82 -2.34
C GLN A 31 -7.85 -14.34 -1.04
N ARG A 32 -7.00 -14.66 -0.05
CA ARG A 32 -7.42 -15.20 1.24
C ARG A 32 -8.50 -14.34 1.91
N VAL A 33 -8.28 -13.02 1.99
CA VAL A 33 -9.23 -12.11 2.67
C VAL A 33 -10.47 -11.79 1.82
N LEU A 34 -10.34 -11.78 0.49
CA LEU A 34 -11.45 -11.51 -0.42
C LEU A 34 -12.41 -12.70 -0.53
N GLU A 35 -11.90 -13.93 -0.60
CA GLU A 35 -12.72 -15.15 -0.67
C GLU A 35 -13.38 -15.51 0.67
N HIS A 36 -12.79 -15.07 1.80
CA HIS A 36 -13.29 -15.44 3.11
C HIS A 36 -14.75 -14.98 3.32
N PRO A 37 -15.71 -15.88 3.63
CA PRO A 37 -17.15 -15.56 3.65
C PRO A 37 -17.56 -14.47 4.65
N GLU A 38 -16.89 -14.44 5.80
CA GLU A 38 -17.16 -13.45 6.86
C GLU A 38 -16.39 -12.13 6.68
N MET A 39 -15.47 -12.05 5.71
CA MET A 39 -14.69 -10.85 5.41
C MET A 39 -15.13 -10.26 4.06
N GLY A 40 -14.40 -10.54 2.96
CA GLY A 40 -14.70 -10.04 1.63
C GLY A 40 -15.96 -10.67 1.02
N GLY A 41 -16.14 -11.98 1.19
CA GLY A 41 -17.26 -12.74 0.62
C GLY A 41 -17.38 -12.59 -0.89
N PHE A 42 -16.26 -12.54 -1.62
CA PHE A 42 -16.26 -12.47 -3.08
C PHE A 42 -16.74 -13.78 -3.70
N ASN A 43 -17.58 -13.67 -4.73
CA ASN A 43 -18.15 -14.83 -5.42
C ASN A 43 -17.14 -15.48 -6.38
N GLU A 44 -16.28 -14.67 -6.99
CA GLU A 44 -15.27 -15.10 -7.94
C GLU A 44 -13.99 -14.31 -7.69
N VAL A 45 -12.89 -14.99 -7.38
CA VAL A 45 -11.57 -14.37 -7.24
C VAL A 45 -10.59 -15.12 -8.13
N LYS A 46 -10.17 -14.49 -9.23
CA LYS A 46 -9.23 -15.07 -10.19
C LYS A 46 -7.83 -14.54 -9.92
N ILE A 47 -6.90 -15.42 -9.56
CA ILE A 47 -5.47 -15.08 -9.53
C ILE A 47 -4.88 -15.28 -10.93
N LEU A 48 -4.05 -14.33 -11.33
CA LEU A 48 -3.29 -14.37 -12.57
C LEU A 48 -1.80 -14.07 -12.28
N PRO A 49 -0.99 -15.10 -11.97
CA PRO A 49 0.42 -14.93 -11.64
C PRO A 49 1.27 -14.89 -12.91
N ASN A 50 2.17 -13.91 -13.03
CA ASN A 50 3.12 -13.75 -14.13
C ASN A 50 2.48 -13.93 -15.55
N PRO A 51 1.33 -13.29 -15.87
CA PRO A 51 0.68 -13.49 -17.16
C PRO A 51 1.47 -12.90 -18.32
N LEU A 52 1.35 -13.53 -19.48
CA LEU A 52 1.73 -12.90 -20.75
C LEU A 52 0.78 -11.74 -21.08
N THR A 53 1.23 -10.83 -21.96
CA THR A 53 0.45 -9.61 -22.31
C THR A 53 -0.95 -9.94 -22.80
N LYS A 54 -1.07 -10.94 -23.69
CA LYS A 54 -2.37 -11.35 -24.23
C LYS A 54 -3.30 -11.96 -23.17
N GLU A 55 -2.74 -12.73 -22.24
CA GLU A 55 -3.50 -13.36 -21.16
C GLU A 55 -4.06 -12.31 -20.20
N LEU A 56 -3.24 -11.30 -19.87
CA LEU A 56 -3.67 -10.17 -19.05
C LEU A 56 -4.77 -9.34 -19.74
N GLU A 57 -4.63 -9.04 -21.03
CA GLU A 57 -5.69 -8.35 -21.79
C GLU A 57 -7.02 -9.12 -21.76
N ILE A 58 -6.98 -10.43 -22.02
CA ILE A 58 -8.17 -11.29 -22.01
C ILE A 58 -8.80 -11.31 -20.62
N ALA A 59 -7.99 -11.49 -19.56
CA ALA A 59 -8.50 -11.51 -18.20
C ALA A 59 -9.12 -10.17 -17.78
N ILE A 60 -8.53 -9.04 -18.19
CA ILE A 60 -9.11 -7.71 -17.99
C ILE A 60 -10.45 -7.61 -18.72
N TYR A 61 -10.53 -8.04 -19.98
CA TYR A 61 -11.80 -8.06 -20.72
C TYR A 61 -12.87 -8.89 -19.98
N ASP A 62 -12.55 -10.13 -19.61
CA ASP A 62 -13.47 -11.05 -18.91
C ASP A 62 -13.95 -10.49 -17.56
N LEU A 63 -13.09 -9.75 -16.86
CA LEU A 63 -13.44 -9.13 -15.57
C LEU A 63 -14.58 -8.12 -15.73
N PHE A 64 -14.55 -7.28 -16.77
CA PHE A 64 -15.51 -6.19 -16.96
C PHE A 64 -16.67 -6.54 -17.89
N ALA A 65 -16.54 -7.59 -18.70
CA ALA A 65 -17.58 -8.07 -19.60
C ALA A 65 -18.75 -8.74 -18.86
N GLU A 66 -19.96 -8.59 -19.42
CA GLU A 66 -21.17 -9.30 -18.98
C GLU A 66 -21.55 -9.11 -17.50
N ARG A 67 -21.17 -7.97 -16.90
CA ARG A 67 -21.50 -7.64 -15.51
C ARG A 67 -22.85 -6.93 -15.36
N HIS A 68 -23.50 -7.12 -14.22
CA HIS A 68 -24.71 -6.40 -13.86
C HIS A 68 -24.39 -5.06 -13.17
N SER A 69 -25.32 -4.10 -13.25
CA SER A 69 -25.12 -2.75 -12.68
C SER A 69 -24.89 -2.74 -11.17
N GLU A 70 -25.42 -3.74 -10.47
CA GLU A 70 -25.34 -3.87 -9.02
C GLU A 70 -24.12 -4.64 -8.51
N ASP A 71 -23.35 -5.26 -9.40
CA ASP A 71 -22.16 -6.03 -9.01
C ASP A 71 -21.08 -5.13 -8.42
N VAL A 72 -20.04 -5.73 -7.81
CA VAL A 72 -18.81 -5.05 -7.41
C VAL A 72 -17.64 -5.72 -8.10
N ILE A 73 -16.83 -4.92 -8.78
CA ILE A 73 -15.65 -5.40 -9.48
C ILE A 73 -14.40 -4.88 -8.76
N LEU A 74 -13.44 -5.76 -8.49
CA LEU A 74 -12.13 -5.40 -7.97
C LEU A 74 -11.04 -5.85 -8.97
N PHE A 75 -10.22 -4.92 -9.43
CA PHE A 75 -8.96 -5.24 -10.11
C PHE A 75 -7.81 -4.89 -9.17
N TYR A 76 -6.97 -5.87 -8.89
CA TYR A 76 -5.77 -5.71 -8.08
C TYR A 76 -4.54 -6.05 -8.92
N PHE A 77 -3.52 -5.20 -8.89
CA PHE A 77 -2.25 -5.43 -9.58
C PHE A 77 -1.07 -5.17 -8.64
N SER A 78 -0.21 -6.17 -8.46
CA SER A 78 1.10 -6.04 -7.82
C SER A 78 2.21 -6.35 -8.82
N GLY A 79 3.14 -5.41 -8.99
CA GLY A 79 4.18 -5.49 -10.02
C GLY A 79 4.85 -4.15 -10.29
N HIS A 80 5.62 -4.04 -11.38
CA HIS A 80 6.15 -2.75 -11.81
C HIS A 80 5.13 -1.97 -12.64
N GLY A 81 5.17 -0.65 -12.51
CA GLY A 81 4.55 0.29 -13.44
C GLY A 81 5.63 0.97 -14.28
N VAL A 82 5.43 1.04 -15.60
CA VAL A 82 6.33 1.76 -16.51
C VAL A 82 5.56 2.78 -17.34
N LYS A 83 6.30 3.79 -17.83
CA LYS A 83 5.76 4.84 -18.68
C LYS A 83 6.41 4.81 -20.05
N ASP A 84 5.66 5.21 -21.07
CA ASP A 84 6.24 5.56 -22.37
C ASP A 84 6.69 7.02 -22.42
N GLU A 85 7.20 7.45 -23.58
CA GLU A 85 7.66 8.84 -23.81
C GLU A 85 6.53 9.87 -23.73
N HIS A 86 5.28 9.42 -23.90
CA HIS A 86 4.07 10.24 -23.81
C HIS A 86 3.46 10.23 -22.41
N ARG A 87 4.15 9.62 -21.44
CA ARG A 87 3.74 9.47 -20.03
C ARG A 87 2.55 8.55 -19.82
N ASN A 88 2.13 7.78 -20.82
CA ASN A 88 1.06 6.80 -20.63
C ASN A 88 1.53 5.69 -19.70
N LEU A 89 0.67 5.29 -18.76
CA LEU A 89 0.95 4.18 -17.87
C LEU A 89 0.79 2.82 -18.56
N TYR A 90 1.70 1.90 -18.27
CA TYR A 90 1.63 0.50 -18.62
C TYR A 90 1.82 -0.39 -17.40
N LEU A 91 0.93 -1.38 -17.27
CA LEU A 91 1.05 -2.52 -16.39
C LEU A 91 2.02 -3.52 -17.01
N THR A 92 3.11 -3.81 -16.31
CA THR A 92 4.15 -4.71 -16.83
C THR A 92 3.73 -6.17 -16.75
N THR A 93 4.36 -6.99 -17.58
CA THR A 93 4.27 -8.46 -17.62
C THR A 93 5.70 -9.03 -17.58
N PRO A 94 5.89 -10.35 -17.40
CA PRO A 94 7.23 -10.94 -17.39
C PRO A 94 8.03 -10.69 -18.67
N GLU A 95 7.35 -10.51 -19.80
CA GLU A 95 7.95 -10.24 -21.12
C GLU A 95 8.15 -8.73 -21.41
N THR A 96 7.76 -7.85 -20.47
CA THR A 96 7.96 -6.40 -20.64
C THR A 96 9.42 -6.08 -20.85
N ARG A 97 9.70 -5.39 -21.97
CA ARG A 97 11.05 -4.94 -22.33
C ARG A 97 11.14 -3.43 -22.36
N LYS A 98 12.34 -2.93 -22.09
CA LYS A 98 12.75 -1.54 -22.35
C LYS A 98 13.75 -1.53 -23.50
N SER A 99 13.65 -0.54 -24.38
CA SER A 99 14.64 -0.27 -25.42
C SER A 99 15.97 0.16 -24.79
N SER A 100 17.02 0.29 -25.61
CA SER A 100 18.33 0.81 -25.17
C SER A 100 18.26 2.22 -24.57
N LYS A 101 17.20 2.98 -24.85
CA LYS A 101 16.92 4.31 -24.29
C LYS A 101 16.09 4.28 -23.00
N GLY A 102 15.75 3.09 -22.48
CA GLY A 102 14.92 2.93 -21.29
C GLY A 102 13.41 3.06 -21.52
N ILE A 103 12.96 3.24 -22.76
CA ILE A 103 11.55 3.38 -23.14
C ILE A 103 10.89 2.01 -23.25
N VAL A 104 9.69 1.85 -22.71
CA VAL A 104 8.92 0.60 -22.80
C VAL A 104 8.64 0.21 -24.26
N VAL A 105 8.83 -1.07 -24.58
CA VAL A 105 8.41 -1.67 -25.85
C VAL A 105 6.92 -1.99 -25.73
N THR A 106 6.07 -1.08 -26.18
CA THR A 106 4.63 -1.07 -25.86
C THR A 106 3.87 -2.38 -26.10
N PRO A 107 4.16 -3.22 -27.13
CA PRO A 107 3.46 -4.50 -27.31
C PRO A 107 3.76 -5.57 -26.25
N THR A 108 4.71 -5.31 -25.34
CA THR A 108 5.13 -6.25 -24.29
C THR A 108 4.58 -5.89 -22.91
N ALA A 109 3.63 -4.95 -22.84
CA ALA A 109 2.99 -4.50 -21.62
C ALA A 109 1.54 -4.09 -21.92
N VAL A 110 0.68 -3.99 -20.91
CA VAL A 110 -0.72 -3.61 -21.08
C VAL A 110 -0.91 -2.15 -20.70
N THR A 111 -1.42 -1.32 -21.61
CA THR A 111 -1.67 0.10 -21.32
C THR A 111 -2.84 0.28 -20.35
N ALA A 112 -2.72 1.23 -19.43
CA ALA A 112 -3.81 1.63 -18.53
C ALA A 112 -5.06 2.12 -19.30
N SER A 113 -4.88 2.68 -20.51
CA SER A 113 -5.99 3.07 -21.38
C SER A 113 -6.85 1.89 -21.86
N TYR A 114 -6.26 0.70 -21.99
CA TYR A 114 -7.01 -0.52 -22.30
C TYR A 114 -7.89 -0.93 -21.13
N LEU A 115 -7.33 -0.90 -19.92
CA LEU A 115 -8.06 -1.13 -18.68
C LEU A 115 -9.21 -0.12 -18.52
N GLN A 116 -8.93 1.18 -18.69
CA GLN A 116 -9.94 2.25 -18.69
C GLN A 116 -11.06 1.99 -19.70
N THR A 117 -10.72 1.52 -20.90
CA THR A 117 -11.70 1.20 -21.94
C THR A 117 -12.62 0.07 -21.50
N GLN A 118 -12.09 -1.01 -20.92
CA GLN A 118 -12.93 -2.11 -20.44
C GLN A 118 -13.80 -1.69 -19.25
N MET A 119 -13.23 -0.95 -18.30
CA MET A 119 -13.96 -0.35 -17.18
C MET A 119 -15.13 0.52 -17.65
N SER A 120 -14.95 1.29 -18.72
CA SER A 120 -15.97 2.21 -19.24
C SER A 120 -17.07 1.53 -20.06
N ARG A 121 -16.78 0.32 -20.57
CA ARG A 121 -17.76 -0.51 -21.29
C ARG A 121 -18.60 -1.38 -20.35
N SER A 122 -18.16 -1.59 -19.12
CA SER A 122 -18.91 -2.37 -18.14
C SER A 122 -20.21 -1.66 -17.75
N LEU A 123 -21.28 -2.44 -17.58
CA LEU A 123 -22.54 -1.93 -17.01
C LEU A 123 -22.44 -1.71 -15.50
N CYS A 124 -21.53 -2.42 -14.84
CA CYS A 124 -21.26 -2.26 -13.41
C CYS A 124 -20.55 -0.93 -13.17
N GLN A 125 -21.11 -0.10 -12.31
CA GLN A 125 -20.50 1.19 -11.96
C GLN A 125 -19.61 1.08 -10.72
N ARG A 126 -19.79 0.09 -9.83
CA ARG A 126 -19.01 -0.08 -8.60
C ARG A 126 -17.71 -0.82 -8.89
N GLN A 127 -16.67 -0.07 -9.25
CA GLN A 127 -15.37 -0.62 -9.65
C GLN A 127 -14.28 -0.09 -8.74
N VAL A 128 -13.53 -0.99 -8.12
CA VAL A 128 -12.36 -0.68 -7.31
C VAL A 128 -11.11 -1.15 -8.02
N LEU A 129 -10.14 -0.25 -8.12
CA LEU A 129 -8.84 -0.50 -8.72
C LEU A 129 -7.76 -0.31 -7.65
N ILE A 130 -6.99 -1.35 -7.35
CA ILE A 130 -5.87 -1.29 -6.41
C ILE A 130 -4.59 -1.56 -7.20
N LEU A 131 -3.75 -0.53 -7.32
CA LEU A 131 -2.48 -0.58 -8.03
C LEU A 131 -1.33 -0.52 -7.02
N ASP A 132 -0.85 -1.69 -6.64
CA ASP A 132 0.35 -1.83 -5.83
C ASP A 132 1.59 -1.95 -6.72
N CYS A 133 1.86 -0.87 -7.44
CA CYS A 133 2.98 -0.80 -8.34
C CYS A 133 3.77 0.49 -8.18
N CYS A 134 5.09 0.35 -8.15
CA CYS A 134 5.99 1.50 -8.26
C CYS A 134 5.87 2.06 -9.67
N TYR A 135 5.42 3.31 -9.82
CA TYR A 135 5.51 4.00 -11.09
C TYR A 135 6.94 4.48 -11.28
N SER A 136 7.77 3.65 -11.91
CA SER A 136 9.14 4.03 -12.24
C SER A 136 9.16 5.14 -13.30
N GLY A 137 8.89 6.39 -12.89
CA GLY A 137 9.47 7.56 -13.52
C GLY A 137 10.93 7.59 -13.06
N ALA A 138 11.87 7.43 -13.98
CA ALA A 138 13.28 7.50 -13.65
C ALA A 138 13.61 8.83 -12.95
N ILE A 139 13.83 8.81 -11.63
CA ILE A 139 14.67 9.82 -10.98
C ILE A 139 16.12 9.49 -11.38
N ALA A 140 16.45 9.78 -12.63
CA ALA A 140 17.82 9.88 -13.08
C ALA A 140 18.28 11.32 -12.79
N LYS A 141 18.81 11.53 -11.58
CA LYS A 141 19.79 12.56 -11.20
C LYS A 141 19.54 13.99 -11.73
N GLY A 142 19.06 14.86 -10.83
CA GLY A 142 19.58 16.23 -10.76
C GLY A 142 18.81 17.32 -11.51
N LEU A 143 17.48 17.27 -11.55
CA LEU A 143 16.64 18.42 -11.92
C LEU A 143 15.68 18.76 -10.79
N THR A 144 15.52 20.06 -10.56
CA THR A 144 14.80 20.65 -9.44
C THR A 144 13.34 20.26 -9.43
N ALA A 145 12.84 19.92 -8.24
CA ALA A 145 11.47 19.51 -7.91
C ALA A 145 10.39 20.60 -8.14
N LYS A 146 10.41 21.30 -9.27
CA LYS A 146 9.47 22.38 -9.57
C LYS A 146 8.75 22.31 -10.92
N ASP A 147 8.91 21.25 -11.73
CA ASP A 147 8.16 21.15 -13.01
C ASP A 147 7.98 19.73 -13.59
N GLU A 148 8.05 18.67 -12.77
CA GLU A 148 7.94 17.29 -13.27
C GLU A 148 6.57 16.67 -12.96
N GLY A 149 5.60 16.99 -13.82
CA GLY A 149 4.17 16.66 -13.67
C GLY A 149 3.87 15.21 -13.28
N GLU A 150 3.11 15.08 -12.19
CA GLU A 150 2.49 13.84 -11.70
C GLU A 150 1.72 13.11 -12.80
N ILE A 151 1.61 11.79 -12.69
CA ILE A 151 0.66 11.03 -13.52
C ILE A 151 -0.73 11.48 -13.11
N ASP A 152 -1.52 11.97 -14.07
CA ASP A 152 -2.94 12.19 -13.82
C ASP A 152 -3.68 10.85 -13.90
N ILE A 153 -3.53 10.03 -12.85
CA ILE A 153 -4.22 8.74 -12.68
C ILE A 153 -5.74 8.93 -12.84
N LYS A 154 -6.25 10.08 -12.41
CA LYS A 154 -7.66 10.43 -12.56
C LYS A 154 -8.04 10.64 -14.03
N ALA A 155 -7.19 11.26 -14.85
CA ALA A 155 -7.42 11.35 -16.30
C ALA A 155 -7.31 10.00 -17.00
N GLU A 156 -6.35 9.15 -16.63
CA GLU A 156 -6.12 7.86 -17.31
C GLU A 156 -7.13 6.77 -16.92
N LEU A 157 -7.59 6.73 -15.67
CA LEU A 157 -8.39 5.61 -15.14
C LEU A 157 -9.73 6.05 -14.52
N GLY A 158 -9.97 7.35 -14.38
CA GLY A 158 -11.20 7.89 -13.79
C GLY A 158 -12.46 7.58 -14.59
N GLY A 159 -13.61 7.64 -13.91
CA GLY A 159 -14.95 7.41 -14.43
C GLY A 159 -15.97 7.29 -13.31
N LYS A 160 -17.27 7.39 -13.61
CA LYS A 160 -18.32 7.38 -12.58
C LYS A 160 -18.33 6.06 -11.79
N GLY A 161 -18.50 6.16 -10.46
CA GLY A 161 -18.59 5.01 -9.56
C GLY A 161 -17.27 4.29 -9.26
N ARG A 162 -16.12 4.93 -9.50
CA ARG A 162 -14.80 4.27 -9.36
C ARG A 162 -14.04 4.73 -8.13
N ALA A 163 -13.34 3.79 -7.50
CA ALA A 163 -12.31 4.03 -6.49
C ALA A 163 -10.96 3.53 -7.03
N ILE A 164 -9.96 4.40 -7.08
CA ILE A 164 -8.60 4.01 -7.47
C ILE A 164 -7.67 4.24 -6.28
N LEU A 165 -7.00 3.18 -5.84
CA LEU A 165 -6.06 3.14 -4.74
C LEU A 165 -4.69 2.83 -5.34
N THR A 166 -3.67 3.63 -5.01
CA THR A 166 -2.31 3.38 -5.48
C THR A 166 -1.31 3.42 -4.33
N SER A 167 -0.32 2.53 -4.36
CA SER A 167 0.69 2.44 -3.30
C SER A 167 1.74 3.56 -3.34
N SER A 168 2.01 4.09 -4.54
CA SER A 168 2.81 5.31 -4.82
C SER A 168 4.18 5.37 -4.12
N THR A 169 5.22 4.85 -4.80
CA THR A 169 6.63 5.18 -4.53
C THR A 169 7.40 5.47 -5.82
N SER A 170 8.41 6.34 -5.70
CA SER A 170 9.54 6.52 -6.63
C SER A 170 10.82 5.84 -6.15
N VAL A 171 10.82 5.29 -4.93
CA VAL A 171 12.00 4.74 -4.26
C VAL A 171 11.85 3.24 -4.07
N GLN A 172 12.58 2.46 -4.87
CA GLN A 172 12.82 1.05 -4.58
C GLN A 172 13.91 0.98 -3.51
N SER A 173 13.51 0.80 -2.26
CA SER A 173 14.49 0.49 -1.21
C SER A 173 14.88 -0.98 -1.32
N SER A 174 16.17 -1.25 -1.51
CA SER A 174 16.72 -2.62 -1.52
C SER A 174 16.45 -3.40 -0.22
N PHE A 175 16.01 -2.72 0.84
CA PHE A 175 15.58 -3.31 2.11
C PHE A 175 14.20 -3.99 2.06
N GLN A 176 13.37 -3.74 1.04
CA GLN A 176 12.07 -4.42 0.88
C GLN A 176 12.19 -5.88 0.40
N GLN A 177 13.39 -6.34 0.02
CA GLN A 177 13.57 -7.71 -0.50
C GLN A 177 13.32 -8.83 0.53
N ASN A 178 13.27 -8.51 1.82
CA ASN A 178 13.08 -9.50 2.91
C ASN A 178 11.66 -9.50 3.51
N GLN A 179 10.73 -8.68 3.02
CA GLN A 179 9.34 -8.72 3.48
C GLN A 179 8.53 -9.74 2.69
N ALA A 180 7.65 -10.47 3.37
CA ALA A 180 6.80 -11.48 2.75
C ALA A 180 5.76 -10.86 1.80
N LEU A 181 5.26 -9.67 2.14
CA LEU A 181 4.30 -8.88 1.36
C LEU A 181 4.88 -7.49 1.08
N SER A 182 4.34 -6.80 0.09
CA SER A 182 4.57 -5.37 -0.03
C SER A 182 3.98 -4.63 1.19
N ILE A 183 4.54 -3.48 1.55
CA ILE A 183 4.07 -2.69 2.70
C ILE A 183 2.60 -2.27 2.53
N TYR A 184 2.20 -1.86 1.33
CA TYR A 184 0.81 -1.45 1.09
C TYR A 184 -0.15 -2.62 1.20
N THR A 185 0.17 -3.75 0.55
CA THR A 185 -0.68 -4.93 0.57
C THR A 185 -0.73 -5.58 1.95
N GLN A 186 0.35 -5.56 2.72
CA GLN A 186 0.35 -5.97 4.12
C GLN A 186 -0.76 -5.27 4.91
N TYR A 187 -0.82 -3.94 4.85
CA TYR A 187 -1.81 -3.18 5.64
C TYR A 187 -3.21 -3.19 5.03
N LEU A 188 -3.37 -3.40 3.71
CA LEU A 188 -4.68 -3.70 3.12
C LEU A 188 -5.25 -5.02 3.65
N VAL A 189 -4.42 -6.07 3.66
CA VAL A 189 -4.81 -7.40 4.15
C VAL A 189 -5.10 -7.35 5.64
N GLU A 190 -4.23 -6.73 6.44
CA GLU A 190 -4.40 -6.55 7.88
C GLU A 190 -5.71 -5.81 8.21
N GLY A 191 -6.00 -4.71 7.51
CA GLY A 191 -7.21 -3.92 7.72
C GLY A 191 -8.50 -4.71 7.47
N ILE A 192 -8.51 -5.61 6.47
CA ILE A 192 -9.63 -6.50 6.18
C ILE A 192 -9.69 -7.66 7.19
N GLU A 193 -8.57 -8.32 7.46
CA GLU A 193 -8.49 -9.53 8.28
C GLU A 193 -8.88 -9.25 9.74
N THR A 194 -8.46 -8.10 10.26
CA THR A 194 -8.72 -7.69 11.64
C THR A 194 -10.04 -6.94 11.79
N GLY A 195 -10.57 -6.37 10.71
CA GLY A 195 -11.71 -5.46 10.76
C GLY A 195 -11.36 -4.02 11.17
N ALA A 196 -10.08 -3.73 11.45
CA ALA A 196 -9.64 -2.41 11.93
C ALA A 196 -9.80 -1.30 10.88
N ALA A 197 -9.92 -1.67 9.60
CA ALA A 197 -10.21 -0.71 8.55
C ALA A 197 -11.66 -0.20 8.56
N ASP A 198 -12.58 -0.76 9.35
CA ASP A 198 -13.90 -0.14 9.57
C ASP A 198 -13.77 1.02 10.56
N ARG A 199 -13.73 2.25 10.05
CA ARG A 199 -13.44 3.44 10.84
C ARG A 199 -14.70 4.12 11.36
N ASP A 200 -15.82 4.00 10.66
CA ASP A 200 -17.08 4.57 11.10
C ASP A 200 -17.92 3.62 11.99
N GLY A 201 -17.49 2.37 12.13
CA GLY A 201 -18.10 1.37 13.00
C GLY A 201 -19.40 0.80 12.45
N ASP A 202 -19.66 0.93 11.14
CA ASP A 202 -20.90 0.46 10.51
C ASP A 202 -20.91 -1.06 10.21
N GLY A 203 -19.82 -1.77 10.57
CA GLY A 203 -19.64 -3.20 10.37
C GLY A 203 -19.22 -3.59 8.95
N ARG A 204 -18.92 -2.61 8.09
CA ARG A 204 -18.45 -2.82 6.72
C ARG A 204 -17.18 -2.01 6.51
N ILE A 205 -16.39 -2.46 5.53
CA ILE A 205 -15.15 -1.80 5.15
C ILE A 205 -15.31 -1.32 3.72
N SER A 206 -15.35 0.00 3.57
CA SER A 206 -15.39 0.66 2.27
C SER A 206 -13.98 0.93 1.71
N ALA A 207 -13.90 1.14 0.40
CA ALA A 207 -12.62 1.31 -0.30
C ALA A 207 -11.82 2.52 0.21
N ASP A 208 -12.48 3.60 0.61
CA ASP A 208 -11.85 4.77 1.21
C ASP A 208 -11.36 4.49 2.63
N GLU A 209 -12.12 3.79 3.46
CA GLU A 209 -11.68 3.43 4.81
C GLU A 209 -10.49 2.46 4.77
N LEU A 210 -10.55 1.46 3.88
CA LEU A 210 -9.45 0.52 3.65
C LEU A 210 -8.18 1.26 3.22
N HIS A 211 -8.31 2.23 2.31
CA HIS A 211 -7.19 3.07 1.91
C HIS A 211 -6.66 3.91 3.06
N GLN A 212 -7.53 4.57 3.83
CA GLN A 212 -7.14 5.42 4.94
C GLN A 212 -6.40 4.64 6.03
N TYR A 213 -6.89 3.44 6.37
CA TYR A 213 -6.21 2.54 7.31
C TYR A 213 -4.81 2.18 6.80
N ALA A 214 -4.73 1.65 5.58
CA ALA A 214 -3.46 1.23 5.01
C ALA A 214 -2.48 2.41 4.85
N SER A 215 -2.95 3.58 4.39
CA SER A 215 -2.12 4.76 4.24
C SER A 215 -1.57 5.29 5.56
N GLY A 216 -2.36 5.23 6.64
CA GLY A 216 -1.89 5.62 7.97
C GLY A 216 -0.76 4.73 8.46
N LYS A 217 -0.91 3.41 8.35
CA LYS A 217 0.13 2.45 8.74
C LYS A 217 1.37 2.53 7.84
N VAL A 218 1.19 2.73 6.53
CA VAL A 218 2.29 2.94 5.58
C VAL A 218 3.10 4.19 5.94
N LEU A 219 2.44 5.30 6.30
CA LEU A 219 3.12 6.53 6.69
C LEU A 219 4.06 6.29 7.88
N GLU A 220 3.65 5.48 8.85
CA GLU A 220 4.50 5.15 9.99
C GLU A 220 5.64 4.20 9.59
N ALA A 221 5.34 3.12 8.86
CA ALA A 221 6.34 2.11 8.49
C ALA A 221 7.36 2.60 7.46
N SER A 222 6.95 3.48 6.54
CA SER A 222 7.74 3.99 5.42
C SER A 222 7.27 5.38 4.96
N PRO A 223 7.65 6.47 5.67
CA PRO A 223 7.20 7.85 5.38
C PRO A 223 7.41 8.35 3.94
N ALA A 224 8.39 7.82 3.21
CA ALA A 224 8.65 8.15 1.80
C ALA A 224 7.62 7.56 0.82
N MET A 225 6.76 6.65 1.29
CA MET A 225 5.69 6.05 0.53
C MET A 225 4.39 6.80 0.78
N THR A 226 3.76 7.28 -0.29
CA THR A 226 2.60 8.18 -0.21
C THR A 226 1.40 7.62 -0.95
N PRO A 227 0.76 6.56 -0.44
CA PRO A 227 -0.42 5.99 -1.09
C PRO A 227 -1.44 7.07 -1.44
N GLN A 228 -2.06 6.95 -2.61
CA GLN A 228 -3.05 7.91 -3.09
C GLN A 228 -4.42 7.25 -3.29
N PHE A 229 -5.47 8.03 -3.10
CA PHE A 229 -6.85 7.64 -3.32
C PHE A 229 -7.55 8.62 -4.24
N TYR A 230 -8.09 8.11 -5.34
CA TYR A 230 -8.82 8.91 -6.33
C TYR A 230 -10.28 8.43 -6.37
N PRO A 231 -11.18 9.02 -5.57
CA PRO A 231 -12.61 8.77 -5.68
C PRO A 231 -13.17 9.53 -6.89
N VAL A 232 -13.95 8.86 -7.74
CA VAL A 232 -14.59 9.49 -8.89
C VAL A 232 -16.10 9.30 -8.85
N GLU A 233 -16.84 10.42 -8.86
CA GLU A 233 -18.31 10.52 -8.85
C GLU A 233 -19.03 9.36 -8.12
N GLY A 234 -19.07 9.41 -6.79
CA GLY A 234 -19.78 8.41 -5.98
C GLY A 234 -18.99 7.16 -5.61
N GLY A 235 -17.79 6.96 -6.18
CA GLY A 235 -16.95 5.79 -5.89
C GLY A 235 -16.29 5.73 -4.51
N TYR A 236 -16.53 6.71 -3.62
CA TYR A 236 -15.89 6.75 -2.30
C TYR A 236 -16.34 5.57 -1.41
N ARG A 237 -17.66 5.30 -1.33
CA ARG A 237 -18.24 4.26 -0.46
C ARG A 237 -18.59 2.96 -1.20
N ILE A 238 -17.61 2.33 -1.82
CA ILE A 238 -17.78 0.97 -2.35
C ILE A 238 -17.35 -0.02 -1.28
N TYR A 239 -18.30 -0.79 -0.75
CA TYR A 239 -18.04 -1.78 0.31
C TYR A 239 -17.34 -3.03 -0.25
N LEU A 240 -16.17 -3.33 0.29
CA LEU A 240 -15.33 -4.46 -0.11
C LEU A 240 -15.46 -5.63 0.86
N ALA A 241 -15.46 -5.36 2.17
CA ALA A 241 -15.46 -6.40 3.20
C ALA A 241 -16.41 -6.06 4.37
N ARG A 242 -16.54 -6.99 5.30
CA ARG A 242 -17.24 -6.85 6.58
C ARG A 242 -16.24 -6.81 7.72
N ALA A 243 -16.59 -6.12 8.80
CA ALA A 243 -15.81 -6.07 10.03
C ALA A 243 -16.62 -6.69 11.19
N PRO A 244 -16.04 -7.61 11.97
CA PRO A 244 -16.75 -8.30 13.04
C PRO A 244 -16.90 -7.41 14.28
N GLN A 245 -17.94 -6.55 14.33
CA GLN A 245 -18.11 -5.56 15.41
C GLN A 245 -18.23 -6.17 16.81
N ASP A 246 -18.78 -7.38 16.91
CA ASP A 246 -18.94 -8.10 18.17
C ASP A 246 -17.67 -8.87 18.59
N ASP A 247 -16.58 -8.81 17.80
CA ASP A 247 -15.31 -9.44 18.15
C ASP A 247 -14.58 -8.63 19.23
N PRO A 248 -14.36 -9.18 20.44
CA PRO A 248 -13.62 -8.51 21.49
C PRO A 248 -12.20 -8.09 21.06
N LYS A 249 -11.57 -8.83 20.13
CA LYS A 249 -10.23 -8.49 19.61
C LYS A 249 -10.23 -7.21 18.79
N LEU A 250 -11.26 -6.99 17.98
CA LEU A 250 -11.40 -5.77 17.20
C LEU A 250 -11.64 -4.56 18.12
N GLN A 251 -12.51 -4.73 19.13
CA GLN A 251 -12.79 -3.66 20.10
C GLN A 251 -11.53 -3.27 20.87
N TYR A 252 -10.78 -4.26 21.36
CA TYR A 252 -9.50 -4.03 22.03
C TYR A 252 -8.47 -3.38 21.10
N ARG A 253 -8.33 -3.86 19.86
CA ARG A 253 -7.42 -3.27 18.86
C ARG A 253 -7.72 -1.80 18.63
N LYS A 254 -8.98 -1.43 18.41
CA LYS A 254 -9.37 -0.02 18.18
C LYS A 254 -8.97 0.87 19.37
N ALA A 255 -9.15 0.39 20.60
CA ALA A 255 -8.70 1.11 21.80
C ALA A 255 -7.17 1.26 21.87
N VAL A 256 -6.42 0.22 21.51
CA VAL A 256 -4.95 0.32 21.41
C VAL A 256 -4.55 1.32 20.33
N GLU A 257 -5.21 1.31 19.16
CA GLU A 257 -4.92 2.28 18.08
C GLU A 257 -5.23 3.73 18.49
N GLU A 258 -6.29 3.94 19.26
CA GLU A 258 -6.64 5.25 19.83
C GLU A 258 -5.53 5.74 20.77
N VAL A 259 -5.15 4.92 21.76
CA VAL A 259 -4.03 5.19 22.70
C VAL A 259 -2.75 5.54 21.94
N VAL A 260 -2.36 4.71 20.97
CA VAL A 260 -1.17 4.92 20.16
C VAL A 260 -1.25 6.20 19.33
N SER A 261 -2.44 6.59 18.88
CA SER A 261 -2.63 7.81 18.09
C SER A 261 -2.53 9.09 18.92
N GLU A 262 -2.92 9.03 20.19
CA GLU A 262 -2.83 10.15 21.15
C GLU A 262 -1.37 10.38 21.56
N ASP A 263 -0.64 9.30 21.85
CA ASP A 263 0.71 9.37 22.41
C ASP A 263 1.83 9.43 21.36
N ARG A 264 1.50 9.39 20.05
CA ARG A 264 2.50 9.29 18.97
C ARG A 264 3.53 10.43 18.92
N GLU A 265 3.26 11.57 19.57
CA GLU A 265 4.17 12.72 19.64
C GLU A 265 4.91 12.81 20.99
N ASP A 266 4.57 11.96 21.98
CA ASP A 266 5.20 11.95 23.30
C ASP A 266 6.49 11.12 23.32
N ILE A 267 7.53 11.67 23.96
CA ILE A 267 8.88 11.09 23.98
C ILE A 267 8.91 9.72 24.70
N ASP A 268 8.07 9.53 25.71
CA ASP A 268 8.02 8.28 26.49
C ASP A 268 7.38 7.13 25.69
N PHE A 269 6.43 7.43 24.79
CA PHE A 269 5.82 6.44 23.89
C PHE A 269 6.82 5.90 22.85
N ILE A 270 7.77 6.75 22.45
CA ILE A 270 8.80 6.42 21.46
C ILE A 270 9.75 5.31 21.94
N GLU A 271 9.93 5.12 23.25
CA GLU A 271 10.70 4.00 23.82
C GLU A 271 9.94 2.66 23.79
N GLY A 272 8.67 2.67 23.36
CA GLY A 272 7.85 1.48 23.11
C GLY A 272 7.01 1.02 24.30
N GLU A 273 6.81 1.90 25.28
CA GLU A 273 5.98 1.67 26.46
C GLU A 273 4.68 2.46 26.37
N ILE A 274 3.58 1.81 26.75
CA ILE A 274 2.29 2.48 26.98
C ILE A 274 2.35 3.09 28.37
N ASP A 275 2.00 4.37 28.52
CA ASP A 275 2.08 5.05 29.82
C ASP A 275 1.19 4.37 30.87
N PHE A 276 1.42 4.70 32.14
CA PHE A 276 0.73 4.05 33.26
C PHE A 276 -0.80 4.17 33.19
N VAL A 277 -1.33 5.34 32.78
CA VAL A 277 -2.77 5.58 32.71
C VAL A 277 -3.39 4.74 31.59
N ASN A 278 -2.82 4.78 30.39
CA ASN A 278 -3.31 3.99 29.26
C ASN A 278 -3.13 2.49 29.51
N ARG A 279 -2.07 2.05 30.20
CA ARG A 279 -1.91 0.65 30.63
C ARG A 279 -3.03 0.21 31.57
N CYS A 280 -3.35 0.99 32.60
CA CYS A 280 -4.46 0.66 33.50
C CYS A 280 -5.81 0.60 32.76
N TYR A 281 -6.05 1.50 31.80
CA TYR A 281 -7.24 1.48 30.96
C TYR A 281 -7.31 0.20 30.10
N LEU A 282 -6.24 -0.14 29.40
CA LEU A 282 -6.18 -1.33 28.55
C LEU A 282 -6.30 -2.63 29.38
N ASP A 283 -5.69 -2.72 30.55
CA ASP A 283 -5.80 -3.91 31.41
C ASP A 283 -7.25 -4.15 31.90
N GLU A 284 -7.97 -3.06 32.24
CA GLU A 284 -9.39 -3.13 32.61
C GLU A 284 -10.25 -3.51 31.39
N LEU A 285 -9.99 -2.89 30.23
CA LEU A 285 -10.70 -3.19 29.00
C LEU A 285 -10.48 -4.64 28.57
N GLN A 286 -9.25 -5.14 28.62
CA GLN A 286 -8.89 -6.53 28.36
C GLN A 286 -9.72 -7.47 29.24
N THR A 287 -9.79 -7.19 30.54
CA THR A 287 -10.55 -7.99 31.51
C THR A 287 -12.04 -7.99 31.19
N SER A 288 -12.61 -6.81 30.87
CA SER A 288 -14.03 -6.66 30.52
C SER A 288 -14.42 -7.41 29.23
N LEU A 289 -13.49 -7.46 28.27
CA LEU A 289 -13.63 -8.13 26.98
C LEU A 289 -13.32 -9.64 27.04
N GLY A 290 -12.84 -10.13 28.18
CA GLY A 290 -12.53 -11.55 28.39
C GLY A 290 -11.33 -12.04 27.56
N LEU A 291 -10.45 -11.14 27.14
CA LEU A 291 -9.26 -11.48 26.34
C LEU A 291 -8.16 -12.07 27.22
N SER A 292 -7.48 -13.11 26.71
CA SER A 292 -6.28 -13.61 27.38
C SER A 292 -5.12 -12.61 27.26
N SER A 293 -4.18 -12.64 28.21
CA SER A 293 -3.00 -11.76 28.15
C SER A 293 -2.15 -12.00 26.90
N GLN A 294 -2.14 -13.22 26.36
CA GLN A 294 -1.45 -13.51 25.11
C GLN A 294 -2.11 -12.83 23.91
N GLU A 295 -3.44 -12.82 23.84
CA GLU A 295 -4.18 -12.16 22.76
C GLU A 295 -4.02 -10.64 22.81
N ALA A 296 -4.16 -10.05 24.00
CA ALA A 296 -3.95 -8.62 24.20
C ALA A 296 -2.53 -8.19 23.83
N GLN A 297 -1.52 -8.93 24.30
CA GLN A 297 -0.12 -8.64 24.01
C GLN A 297 0.21 -8.81 22.52
N ALA A 298 -0.41 -9.78 21.84
CA ALA A 298 -0.25 -9.93 20.39
C ALA A 298 -0.82 -8.73 19.63
N ILE A 299 -2.03 -8.27 19.99
CA ILE A 299 -2.66 -7.09 19.39
C ILE A 299 -1.81 -5.84 19.63
N GLU A 300 -1.39 -5.61 20.87
CA GLU A 300 -0.51 -4.49 21.23
C GLU A 300 0.80 -4.50 20.43
N THR A 301 1.42 -5.69 20.31
CA THR A 301 2.68 -5.83 19.56
C THR A 301 2.49 -5.49 18.09
N GLU A 302 1.41 -5.95 17.47
CA GLU A 302 1.11 -5.71 16.07
C GLU A 302 0.78 -4.23 15.81
N VAL A 303 -0.09 -3.62 16.63
CA VAL A 303 -0.47 -2.21 16.48
C VAL A 303 0.73 -1.28 16.63
N MET A 304 1.65 -1.59 17.55
CA MET A 304 2.86 -0.80 17.79
C MET A 304 4.01 -1.07 16.81
N GLU A 305 3.97 -2.15 16.03
CA GLU A 305 5.09 -2.54 15.14
C GLU A 305 5.52 -1.43 14.17
N PRO A 306 4.61 -0.71 13.47
CA PRO A 306 5.00 0.35 12.53
C PRO A 306 5.79 1.48 13.23
N TYR A 307 5.36 1.86 14.43
CA TYR A 307 5.96 2.91 15.25
C TYR A 307 7.35 2.49 15.76
N ARG A 308 7.48 1.25 16.24
CA ARG A 308 8.76 0.68 16.67
C ARG A 308 9.77 0.62 15.53
N LEU A 309 9.32 0.21 14.33
CA LEU A 309 10.18 0.17 13.15
C LEU A 309 10.66 1.57 12.74
N ARG A 310 9.75 2.56 12.76
CA ARG A 310 10.08 3.97 12.51
C ARG A 310 11.14 4.47 13.49
N PHE A 311 10.95 4.22 14.78
CA PHE A 311 11.89 4.64 15.82
C PHE A 311 13.28 4.01 15.64
N GLN A 312 13.36 2.71 15.40
CA GLN A 312 14.64 2.03 15.15
C GLN A 312 15.37 2.61 13.93
N LYS A 313 14.63 2.94 12.87
CA LYS A 313 15.20 3.60 11.68
C LYS A 313 15.71 5.00 12.03
N LEU A 314 14.99 5.79 12.84
CA LEU A 314 15.42 7.13 13.29
C LEU A 314 16.69 7.06 14.13
N GLN A 315 16.75 6.17 15.13
CA GLN A 315 17.96 5.95 15.93
C GLN A 315 19.17 5.59 15.05
N ARG A 316 18.95 4.71 14.06
CA ARG A 316 20.00 4.34 13.12
C ARG A 316 20.46 5.51 12.26
N TYR A 317 19.54 6.38 11.82
CA TYR A 317 19.89 7.62 11.11
C TYR A 317 20.73 8.53 12.01
N GLU A 318 20.28 8.77 13.24
CA GLU A 318 20.95 9.62 14.23
C GLU A 318 22.38 9.13 14.54
N GLU A 319 22.58 7.83 14.73
CA GLU A 319 23.92 7.28 14.95
C GLU A 319 24.87 7.54 13.77
N VAL A 320 24.39 7.35 12.54
CA VAL A 320 25.19 7.55 11.34
C VAL A 320 25.49 9.04 11.15
N PHE A 321 24.50 9.90 11.38
CA PHE A 321 24.65 11.35 11.37
C PHE A 321 25.70 11.82 12.39
N LYS A 322 25.58 11.40 13.66
CA LYS A 322 26.55 11.71 14.73
C LYS A 322 27.96 11.26 14.35
N LYS A 323 28.13 10.04 13.80
CA LYS A 323 29.43 9.52 13.34
C LYS A 323 30.00 10.34 12.18
N ALA A 324 29.16 10.77 11.25
CA ALA A 324 29.59 11.62 10.13
C ALA A 324 30.02 13.02 10.63
N TRP A 325 29.26 13.59 11.57
CA TRP A 325 29.54 14.89 12.17
C TRP A 325 30.86 14.89 12.98
N GLN A 326 31.04 13.90 13.86
CA GLN A 326 32.24 13.80 14.73
C GLN A 326 33.55 13.69 13.94
N LYS A 327 33.52 13.20 12.69
CA LYS A 327 34.73 12.99 11.90
C LYS A 327 35.35 14.29 11.37
N GLN A 328 34.54 15.33 11.15
CA GLN A 328 34.98 16.57 10.49
C GLN A 328 34.47 17.86 11.16
N ASN A 329 33.67 17.78 12.24
CA ASN A 329 32.98 18.91 12.89
C ASN A 329 32.19 19.81 11.91
N SER A 330 31.93 19.30 10.71
CA SER A 330 31.18 19.93 9.62
C SER A 330 30.86 18.86 8.58
N LEU A 331 29.69 18.96 7.94
CA LEU A 331 29.32 18.05 6.86
C LEU A 331 29.73 18.64 5.52
N SER A 332 30.63 17.95 4.83
CA SER A 332 30.94 18.28 3.43
C SER A 332 29.77 17.90 2.50
N ASP A 333 29.66 18.55 1.33
CA ASP A 333 28.68 18.19 0.29
C ASP A 333 28.69 16.69 -0.06
N ARG A 334 29.84 16.03 0.08
CA ARG A 334 29.97 14.59 -0.15
C ARG A 334 29.29 13.78 0.95
N GLU A 335 29.42 14.17 2.21
CA GLU A 335 28.74 13.51 3.34
C GLU A 335 27.23 13.78 3.31
N CYS A 336 26.79 15.01 3.02
CA CYS A 336 25.36 15.31 2.84
C CYS A 336 24.73 14.44 1.75
N ARG A 337 25.43 14.23 0.62
CA ARG A 337 24.96 13.30 -0.43
C ARG A 337 24.92 11.83 0.00
N LYS A 338 25.76 11.41 0.96
CA LYS A 338 25.71 10.03 1.50
C LYS A 338 24.58 9.88 2.51
N LEU A 339 24.41 10.87 3.39
CA LEU A 339 23.32 10.91 4.37
C LEU A 339 21.97 10.94 3.67
N ARG A 340 21.81 11.74 2.62
CA ARG A 340 20.57 11.75 1.81
C ARG A 340 20.25 10.39 1.19
N ARG A 341 21.25 9.68 0.64
CA ARG A 341 21.03 8.30 0.14
C ARG A 341 20.64 7.33 1.26
N PHE A 342 21.18 7.55 2.45
CA PHE A 342 20.87 6.71 3.61
C PHE A 342 19.46 7.00 4.14
N GLN A 343 19.07 8.26 4.23
CA GLN A 343 17.71 8.73 4.52
C GLN A 343 16.70 8.13 3.54
N GLU A 344 16.96 8.23 2.23
CA GLU A 344 16.15 7.61 1.17
C GLU A 344 16.03 6.09 1.37
N ALA A 345 17.14 5.41 1.69
CA ALA A 345 17.14 3.96 1.93
C ALA A 345 16.35 3.53 3.18
N LEU A 346 16.25 4.39 4.19
CA LEU A 346 15.41 4.18 5.39
C LEU A 346 13.93 4.51 5.12
N GLY A 347 13.64 5.23 4.05
CA GLY A 347 12.29 5.66 3.67
C GLY A 347 11.84 6.92 4.41
N PHE A 348 12.74 7.83 4.75
CA PHE A 348 12.42 9.10 5.42
C PHE A 348 12.35 10.28 4.44
N ARG A 349 11.48 11.24 4.74
CA ARG A 349 11.43 12.57 4.11
C ARG A 349 12.35 13.53 4.87
N ASP A 350 12.65 14.68 4.27
CA ASP A 350 13.54 15.68 4.90
C ASP A 350 12.99 16.18 6.25
N GLU A 351 11.66 16.30 6.36
CA GLU A 351 10.95 16.70 7.60
C GLU A 351 11.09 15.65 8.72
N ASP A 352 11.24 14.36 8.38
CA ASP A 352 11.29 13.29 9.37
C ASP A 352 12.64 13.24 10.10
N VAL A 353 13.70 13.80 9.50
CA VAL A 353 15.06 13.81 10.06
C VAL A 353 15.53 15.20 10.50
N SER A 354 14.75 16.26 10.25
CA SER A 354 15.18 17.65 10.51
C SER A 354 15.43 17.97 11.98
N ALA A 355 14.88 17.19 12.92
CA ALA A 355 15.14 17.35 14.35
C ALA A 355 16.52 16.77 14.77
N ILE A 356 17.11 15.90 13.94
CA ILE A 356 18.40 15.24 14.18
C ILE A 356 19.55 16.06 13.59
N GLU A 357 19.31 16.69 12.43
CA GLU A 357 20.30 17.51 11.71
C GLU A 357 20.46 18.92 12.28
#